data_AF-A0A7S2ESG1-F1
#
_entry.id   AF-A0A7S2ESG1-F1
#
_cell.length_a   1.000
_cell.length_b   1.000
_cell.length_c   1.000
_cell.angle_alpha   90.00
_cell.angle_beta   90.00
_cell.angle_gamma   90.00
#
_symmetry.space_group_name_H-M   'P 1'
#
loop_
_entity.id
_entity.type
_entity.pdbx_description
1 polymer ?
#
loop_
_entity_poly.entity_id
_entity_poly.type
_entity_poly.pdbx_seq_one_letter_code
_entity_poly.pdbx_strand_id
1 'polypeptide(L)'
;MTPSLFKQLNVNSKDEVDEGAVIEAAQQNPNDIDRIFEFSWYRCCPLHKALELELGDDVIKSLISPFAIRHKDDMLRTPLHIICGKGASLESLSMVFKSWPEAAREKDRGGFTPLHRICGNERASLEMLSMVLKAYPEAAREKD
;
A
#
# COMPACT_ATOMS: atom_id res chain seq x y z
N MET A 1 31.29 7.91 11.01
CA MET A 1 31.33 7.08 9.78
C MET A 1 29.93 6.54 9.57
N THR A 2 29.16 6.89 8.55
CA THR A 2 29.19 7.96 7.55
C THR A 2 27.98 8.87 7.83
N PRO A 3 28.10 10.21 7.72
CA PRO A 3 26.92 11.07 7.72
C PRO A 3 26.02 10.63 6.55
N SER A 4 24.84 10.12 6.85
CA SER A 4 24.00 9.40 5.89
C SER A 4 23.61 10.32 4.72
N LEU A 5 23.64 9.76 3.51
CA LEU A 5 23.25 10.39 2.25
C LEU A 5 21.84 11.02 2.28
N PHE A 6 21.03 10.75 3.31
CA PHE A 6 19.73 11.38 3.53
C PHE A 6 19.78 12.91 3.63
N LYS A 7 20.96 13.51 3.87
CA LYS A 7 21.11 14.97 3.81
C LYS A 7 21.11 15.53 2.38
N GLN A 8 21.12 14.68 1.35
CA GLN A 8 21.06 15.06 -0.06
C GLN A 8 19.73 14.73 -0.75
N LEU A 9 18.88 13.88 -0.15
CA LEU A 9 17.47 13.89 -0.52
C LEU A 9 16.94 15.23 -0.03
N ASN A 10 16.56 16.09 -0.97
CA ASN A 10 16.15 17.46 -0.73
C ASN A 10 14.82 17.46 0.03
N VAL A 11 14.86 17.19 1.34
CA VAL A 11 13.72 17.26 2.26
C VAL A 11 13.43 18.73 2.58
N ASN A 12 13.18 19.53 1.54
CA ASN A 12 12.69 20.89 1.68
C ASN A 12 11.28 20.96 1.13
N SER A 13 10.37 21.42 1.99
CA SER A 13 8.92 21.62 1.80
C SER A 13 8.02 20.37 1.81
N LYS A 14 7.67 19.97 3.03
CA LYS A 14 6.36 19.49 3.50
C LYS A 14 5.56 18.37 2.84
N ASP A 15 5.72 17.93 1.57
CA ASP A 15 4.65 17.07 0.99
C ASP A 15 5.01 15.88 0.08
N GLU A 16 6.25 15.62 -0.35
CA GLU A 16 6.44 14.49 -1.30
C GLU A 16 7.60 13.58 -0.93
N VAL A 17 7.28 12.41 -0.37
CA VAL A 17 8.06 11.21 -0.69
C VAL A 17 7.88 10.99 -2.20
N ASP A 18 8.87 11.41 -2.99
CA ASP A 18 8.84 11.25 -4.44
C ASP A 18 9.06 9.78 -4.84
N GLU A 19 8.62 9.44 -6.05
CA GLU A 19 8.78 8.10 -6.65
C GLU A 19 10.24 7.62 -6.61
N GLY A 20 11.20 8.53 -6.82
CA GLY A 20 12.62 8.24 -6.84
C GLY A 20 13.12 7.72 -5.49
N ALA A 21 12.68 8.35 -4.39
CA ALA A 21 13.03 7.93 -3.04
C ALA A 21 12.49 6.54 -2.70
N VAL A 22 11.28 6.20 -3.15
CA VAL A 22 10.69 4.87 -2.93
C VAL A 22 11.46 3.80 -3.73
N ILE A 23 11.79 4.08 -4.99
CA ILE A 23 12.53 3.16 -5.86
C ILE A 23 13.96 2.96 -5.33
N GLU A 24 14.66 4.04 -4.96
CA GLU A 24 16.01 3.97 -4.42
C GLU A 24 16.04 3.16 -3.12
N ALA A 25 15.07 3.38 -2.23
CA ALA A 25 14.94 2.64 -0.98
C ALA A 25 14.64 1.15 -1.20
N ALA A 26 13.77 0.82 -2.17
CA ALA A 26 13.46 -0.55 -2.56
C ALA A 26 14.69 -1.29 -3.14
N GLN A 27 15.57 -0.59 -3.86
CA GLN A 27 16.78 -1.16 -4.46
C GLN A 27 17.92 -1.36 -3.45
N GLN A 28 18.10 -0.44 -2.50
CA GLN A 28 19.25 -0.47 -1.60
C GLN A 28 19.07 -1.40 -0.40
N ASN A 29 17.89 -1.42 0.24
CA ASN A 29 17.71 -2.23 1.46
C ASN A 29 16.23 -2.59 1.74
N PRO A 30 15.66 -3.58 1.03
CA PRO A 30 14.25 -3.95 1.18
C PRO A 30 13.86 -4.45 2.58
N ASN A 31 14.82 -4.90 3.40
CA ASN A 31 14.56 -5.42 4.75
C ASN A 31 14.62 -4.35 5.86
N ASP A 32 15.31 -3.22 5.65
CA ASP A 32 15.36 -2.09 6.60
C ASP A 32 14.44 -0.94 6.16
N ILE A 33 13.76 -1.05 5.02
CA ILE A 33 12.92 0.02 4.50
C ILE A 33 11.83 0.43 5.49
N ASP A 34 11.30 -0.54 6.24
CA ASP A 34 10.30 -0.29 7.30
C ASP A 34 10.83 0.64 8.40
N ARG A 35 12.13 0.57 8.74
CA ARG A 35 12.79 1.46 9.71
C ARG A 35 13.11 2.84 9.13
N ILE A 36 13.42 2.91 7.85
CA ILE A 36 13.75 4.17 7.15
C ILE A 36 12.56 5.13 7.20
N PHE A 37 11.34 4.59 7.08
CA PHE A 37 10.11 5.39 7.09
C PHE A 37 9.46 5.53 8.46
N GLU A 38 9.92 4.80 9.49
CA GLU A 38 9.44 4.94 10.87
C GLU A 38 9.83 6.31 11.50
N PHE A 39 10.91 6.92 11.02
CA PHE A 39 11.41 8.23 11.47
C PHE A 39 10.90 9.43 10.66
N SER A 40 10.24 9.17 9.53
CA SER A 40 9.49 10.20 8.82
C SER A 40 8.30 10.61 9.71
N TRP A 41 8.08 11.91 9.91
CA TRP A 41 6.95 12.45 10.69
C TRP A 41 5.56 12.09 10.14
N TYR A 42 5.53 11.30 9.07
CA TYR A 42 4.39 10.65 8.45
C TYR A 42 4.69 9.15 8.47
N ARG A 43 3.85 8.34 9.10
CA ARG A 43 4.01 6.86 9.20
C ARG A 43 3.76 6.21 7.82
N CYS A 44 4.43 6.70 6.78
CA CYS A 44 4.25 6.32 5.40
C CYS A 44 5.00 5.03 5.15
N CYS A 45 4.29 3.90 5.23
CA CYS A 45 4.83 2.64 4.73
C CYS A 45 5.15 2.79 3.23
N PRO A 46 6.38 2.48 2.78
CA PRO A 46 6.80 2.64 1.39
C PRO A 46 5.97 1.79 0.43
N LEU A 47 5.44 0.64 0.89
CA LEU A 47 4.49 -0.15 0.10
C LEU A 47 3.21 0.62 -0.20
N HIS A 48 2.64 1.35 0.77
CA HIS A 48 1.46 2.20 0.51
C HIS A 48 1.77 3.28 -0.50
N LYS A 49 2.96 3.89 -0.43
CA LYS A 49 3.34 4.93 -1.38
C LYS A 49 3.57 4.36 -2.78
N ALA A 50 4.24 3.21 -2.90
CA ALA A 50 4.43 2.53 -4.17
C ALA A 50 3.09 2.18 -4.84
N LEU A 51 2.12 1.71 -4.06
CA LEU A 51 0.76 1.42 -4.54
C LEU A 51 -0.02 2.69 -4.88
N GLU A 52 0.16 3.77 -4.12
CA GLU A 52 -0.48 5.06 -4.39
C GLU A 52 0.01 5.70 -5.69
N LEU A 53 1.30 5.53 -5.98
CA LEU A 53 1.99 6.02 -7.18
C LEU A 53 1.89 5.04 -8.37
N GLU A 54 1.25 3.87 -8.19
CA GLU A 54 1.13 2.84 -9.22
C GLU A 54 2.49 2.42 -9.81
N LEU A 55 3.51 2.28 -8.94
CA LEU A 55 4.84 1.86 -9.35
C LEU A 55 4.84 0.45 -9.96
N GLY A 56 5.87 0.12 -10.74
CA GLY A 56 5.96 -1.16 -11.42
C GLY A 56 5.87 -2.37 -10.48
N ASP A 57 5.30 -3.47 -10.99
CA ASP A 57 5.04 -4.70 -10.23
C ASP A 57 6.30 -5.24 -9.54
N ASP A 58 7.49 -5.09 -10.14
CA ASP A 58 8.77 -5.49 -9.55
C ASP A 58 9.13 -4.71 -8.28
N VAL A 59 8.84 -3.40 -8.25
CA VAL A 59 9.05 -2.55 -7.08
C VAL A 59 8.05 -2.90 -5.99
N ILE A 60 6.78 -3.08 -6.35
CA ILE A 60 5.75 -3.50 -5.39
C ILE A 60 6.14 -4.85 -4.77
N LYS A 61 6.59 -5.80 -5.59
CA LYS A 61 7.03 -7.12 -5.14
C LYS A 61 8.22 -7.07 -4.19
N SER A 62 9.21 -6.21 -4.44
CA SER A 62 10.37 -6.08 -3.55
C SER A 62 10.04 -5.43 -2.20
N LEU A 63 8.96 -4.63 -2.17
CA LEU A 63 8.47 -3.95 -0.96
C LEU A 63 7.49 -4.79 -0.13
N ILE A 64 7.03 -5.95 -0.63
CA ILE A 64 6.17 -6.85 0.13
C ILE A 64 7.03 -7.62 1.15
N SER A 65 6.88 -7.24 2.42
CA SER A 65 7.42 -7.96 3.59
C SER A 65 6.30 -8.37 4.54
N PRO A 66 6.50 -9.37 5.44
CA PRO A 66 5.50 -9.73 6.45
C PRO A 66 5.06 -8.57 7.35
N PHE A 67 5.94 -7.57 7.54
CA PHE A 67 5.62 -6.36 8.28
C PHE A 67 4.86 -5.36 7.41
N ALA A 68 5.42 -5.00 6.24
CA ALA A 68 4.86 -3.99 5.34
C ALA A 68 3.44 -4.34 4.90
N ILE A 69 3.18 -5.64 4.59
CA ILE A 69 1.86 -6.09 4.12
C ILE A 69 0.76 -5.89 5.17
N ARG A 70 1.10 -5.97 6.46
CA ARG A 70 0.17 -5.81 7.60
C ARG A 70 0.15 -4.39 8.16
N HIS A 71 1.05 -3.54 7.69
CA HIS A 71 1.13 -2.17 8.15
C HIS A 71 -0.14 -1.40 7.78
N LYS A 72 -0.55 -0.50 8.65
CA LYS A 72 -1.69 0.39 8.43
C LYS A 72 -1.20 1.82 8.43
N ASP A 73 -1.64 2.61 7.45
CA ASP A 73 -1.35 4.04 7.43
C ASP A 73 -2.14 4.81 8.50
N ASP A 74 -2.03 6.14 8.53
CA ASP A 74 -2.70 7.00 9.52
C ASP A 74 -4.24 6.96 9.44
N MET A 75 -4.78 6.51 8.30
CA MET A 75 -6.20 6.26 8.06
C MET A 75 -6.58 4.81 8.33
N LEU A 76 -5.71 4.03 8.98
CA LEU A 76 -5.88 2.61 9.25
C LEU A 76 -6.05 1.74 7.99
N ARG A 77 -5.64 2.26 6.81
CA ARG A 77 -5.75 1.55 5.55
C ARG A 77 -4.62 0.55 5.43
N THR A 78 -4.95 -0.68 5.05
CA THR A 78 -3.97 -1.70 4.64
C THR A 78 -3.52 -1.46 3.20
N PRO A 79 -2.44 -2.08 2.72
CA PRO A 79 -2.06 -2.05 1.31
C PRO A 79 -3.20 -2.46 0.37
N LEU A 80 -4.05 -3.41 0.81
CA LEU A 80 -5.23 -3.83 0.05
C LEU A 80 -6.29 -2.72 -0.07
N HIS A 81 -6.44 -1.84 0.91
CA HIS A 81 -7.33 -0.67 0.75
C HIS A 81 -6.82 0.30 -0.31
N ILE A 82 -5.49 0.56 -0.32
CA ILE A 82 -4.87 1.48 -1.26
C ILE A 82 -5.05 0.97 -2.69
N ILE A 83 -4.72 -0.30 -2.92
CA ILE A 83 -4.78 -0.87 -4.26
C ILE A 83 -6.22 -0.92 -4.81
N CYS A 84 -7.20 -1.26 -3.95
CA CYS A 84 -8.62 -1.26 -4.29
C CYS A 84 -9.14 0.16 -4.58
N GLY A 85 -8.73 1.16 -3.80
CA GLY A 85 -9.14 2.55 -3.99
C GLY A 85 -8.47 3.24 -5.19
N LYS A 86 -7.36 2.71 -5.70
CA LYS A 86 -6.68 3.23 -6.91
C LYS A 86 -7.11 2.53 -8.19
N GLY A 87 -7.51 1.26 -8.10
CA GLY A 87 -7.86 0.47 -9.28
C GLY A 87 -6.61 0.01 -10.03
N ALA A 88 -5.56 -0.32 -9.28
CA ALA A 88 -4.27 -0.70 -9.84
C ALA A 88 -4.33 -2.05 -10.57
N SER A 89 -3.19 -2.47 -11.15
CA SER A 89 -3.09 -3.71 -11.93
C SER A 89 -3.58 -4.95 -11.15
N LEU A 90 -4.18 -5.90 -11.88
CA LEU A 90 -4.58 -7.19 -11.31
C LEU A 90 -3.38 -7.98 -10.78
N GLU A 91 -2.19 -7.79 -11.35
CA GLU A 91 -0.98 -8.47 -10.88
C GLU A 91 -0.57 -7.95 -9.50
N SER A 92 -0.52 -6.62 -9.33
CA SER A 92 -0.27 -6.02 -8.03
C SER A 92 -1.34 -6.39 -7.00
N LEU A 93 -2.62 -6.45 -7.40
CA LEU A 93 -3.69 -6.97 -6.53
C LEU A 93 -3.44 -8.42 -6.13
N SER A 94 -3.11 -9.28 -7.09
CA SER A 94 -2.79 -10.68 -6.86
C SER A 94 -1.62 -10.83 -5.87
N MET A 95 -0.54 -10.05 -6.02
CA MET A 95 0.63 -10.10 -5.13
C MET A 95 0.28 -9.68 -3.70
N VAL A 96 -0.37 -8.52 -3.53
CA VAL A 96 -0.77 -8.00 -2.22
C VAL A 96 -1.77 -8.94 -1.55
N PHE A 97 -2.79 -9.38 -2.31
CA PHE A 97 -3.87 -10.21 -1.81
C PHE A 97 -3.38 -11.61 -1.39
N LYS A 98 -2.53 -12.27 -2.20
CA LYS A 98 -1.95 -13.59 -1.84
C LYS A 98 -1.08 -13.54 -0.59
N SER A 99 -0.45 -12.40 -0.35
CA SER A 99 0.44 -12.21 0.81
C SER A 99 -0.34 -12.05 2.12
N TRP A 100 -1.54 -11.48 2.07
CA TRP A 100 -2.43 -11.39 3.23
C TRP A 100 -3.92 -11.36 2.84
N PRO A 101 -4.55 -12.53 2.60
CA PRO A 101 -5.94 -12.60 2.15
C PRO A 101 -6.96 -12.06 3.16
N GLU A 102 -6.69 -12.21 4.46
CA GLU A 102 -7.59 -11.76 5.52
C GLU A 102 -7.73 -10.24 5.58
N ALA A 103 -6.82 -9.49 4.92
CA ALA A 103 -6.92 -8.04 4.76
C ALA A 103 -8.25 -7.60 4.14
N ALA A 104 -8.94 -8.47 3.39
CA ALA A 104 -10.26 -8.19 2.81
C ALA A 104 -11.34 -7.90 3.86
N ARG A 105 -11.13 -8.30 5.12
CA ARG A 105 -12.04 -8.07 6.25
C ARG A 105 -11.68 -6.85 7.09
N GLU A 106 -10.49 -6.30 6.86
CA GLU A 106 -10.02 -5.15 7.63
C GLU A 106 -10.87 -3.92 7.28
N LYS A 107 -11.13 -3.10 8.29
CA LYS A 107 -11.78 -1.80 8.12
C LYS A 107 -10.74 -0.71 8.30
N ASP A 108 -10.80 0.30 7.44
CA ASP A 108 -10.07 1.53 7.64
C ASP A 108 -10.73 2.43 8.70
N ARG A 109 -10.19 3.63 8.93
CA ARG A 109 -10.69 4.59 9.94
C ARG A 109 -12.15 4.98 9.71
N GLY A 110 -12.63 4.94 8.47
CA GLY A 110 -14.02 5.22 8.12
C GLY A 110 -14.96 4.04 8.34
N GLY A 111 -14.47 2.86 8.74
CA GLY A 111 -15.28 1.64 8.84
C GLY A 111 -15.42 0.87 7.52
N PHE A 112 -14.79 1.36 6.45
CA PHE A 112 -14.86 0.79 5.12
C PHE A 112 -13.86 -0.35 4.95
N THR A 113 -14.34 -1.46 4.41
CA THR A 113 -13.50 -2.56 3.91
C THR A 113 -12.91 -2.25 2.53
N PRO A 114 -11.92 -3.02 2.05
CA PRO A 114 -11.40 -2.86 0.69
C PRO A 114 -12.48 -3.00 -0.40
N LEU A 115 -13.53 -3.79 -0.16
CA LEU A 115 -14.63 -3.92 -1.12
C LEU A 115 -15.39 -2.61 -1.31
N HIS A 116 -15.67 -1.86 -0.23
CA HIS A 116 -16.29 -0.53 -0.33
C HIS A 116 -15.42 0.43 -1.16
N ARG A 117 -14.10 0.35 -1.01
CA ARG A 117 -13.13 1.13 -1.81
C ARG A 117 -13.16 0.75 -3.30
N ILE A 118 -13.36 -0.53 -3.64
CA ILE A 118 -13.58 -0.97 -5.02
C ILE A 118 -14.87 -0.37 -5.58
N CYS A 119 -15.99 -0.49 -4.85
CA CYS A 119 -17.30 -0.06 -5.33
C CYS A 119 -17.37 1.47 -5.57
N GLY A 120 -16.62 2.25 -4.79
CA GLY A 120 -16.52 3.70 -4.96
C GLY A 120 -15.49 4.15 -6.01
N ASN A 121 -14.83 3.23 -6.71
CA ASN A 121 -13.75 3.53 -7.64
C ASN A 121 -14.13 3.15 -9.08
N GLU A 122 -14.28 4.17 -9.93
CA GLU A 122 -14.63 4.02 -11.34
C GLU A 122 -13.58 3.27 -12.17
N ARG A 123 -12.33 3.23 -11.71
CA ARG A 123 -11.23 2.51 -12.39
C ARG A 123 -11.17 1.03 -12.04
N ALA A 124 -11.91 0.59 -11.01
CA ALA A 124 -11.81 -0.78 -10.55
C ALA A 124 -12.48 -1.75 -11.53
N SER A 125 -11.78 -2.84 -11.87
CA SER A 125 -12.32 -3.84 -12.79
C SER A 125 -13.25 -4.82 -12.07
N LEU A 126 -14.16 -5.44 -12.83
CA LEU A 126 -15.01 -6.53 -12.33
C LEU A 126 -14.20 -7.71 -11.80
N GLU A 127 -13.00 -7.93 -12.33
CA GLU A 127 -12.09 -8.98 -11.88
C GLU A 127 -11.52 -8.67 -10.50
N MET A 128 -11.15 -7.41 -10.22
CA MET A 128 -10.74 -6.98 -8.88
C MET A 128 -11.87 -7.19 -7.88
N LEU A 129 -13.08 -6.75 -8.23
CA LEU A 129 -14.29 -6.95 -7.44
C LEU A 129 -14.52 -8.45 -7.15
N SER A 130 -14.44 -9.29 -8.18
CA SER A 130 -14.62 -10.74 -8.07
C SER A 130 -13.59 -11.38 -7.14
N MET A 131 -12.32 -10.98 -7.24
CA MET A 131 -11.25 -11.49 -6.39
C MET A 131 -11.49 -11.17 -4.91
N VAL A 132 -11.75 -9.90 -4.59
CA VAL A 132 -11.93 -9.45 -3.19
C VAL A 132 -13.26 -9.96 -2.62
N LEU A 133 -14.33 -9.99 -3.42
CA LEU A 133 -15.62 -10.51 -2.97
C LEU A 133 -15.59 -12.01 -2.70
N LYS A 134 -14.87 -12.81 -3.51
CA LYS A 134 -14.69 -14.24 -3.24
C LYS A 134 -13.94 -14.50 -1.93
N ALA A 135 -13.00 -13.63 -1.59
CA ALA A 135 -12.25 -13.73 -0.34
C ALA A 135 -13.11 -13.45 0.90
N TYR A 136 -14.01 -12.48 0.77
CA TYR A 136 -14.91 -12.10 1.85
C TYR A 136 -16.32 -11.77 1.33
N PRO A 137 -17.15 -12.79 1.07
CA PRO A 137 -18.48 -12.60 0.48
C PRO A 137 -19.43 -11.76 1.35
N GLU A 138 -19.27 -11.85 2.67
CA GLU A 138 -20.10 -11.11 3.63
C GLU A 138 -19.84 -9.59 3.60
N ALA A 139 -18.72 -9.13 3.02
CA ALA A 139 -18.48 -7.70 2.82
C ALA A 139 -19.62 -7.01 2.03
N ALA A 140 -20.29 -7.73 1.12
CA ALA A 140 -21.42 -7.18 0.36
C ALA A 140 -22.65 -6.88 1.22
N ARG A 141 -22.69 -7.37 2.46
CA ARG A 141 -23.77 -7.13 3.44
C ARG A 141 -23.36 -6.14 4.52
N GLU A 142 -22.09 -5.75 4.55
CA GLU A 142 -21.65 -4.72 5.47
C GLU A 142 -22.22 -3.36 5.05
N LYS A 143 -22.47 -2.53 6.04
CA LYS A 143 -22.91 -1.15 5.81
C LYS A 143 -21.69 -0.26 5.73
N ASP A 144 -21.78 0.72 4.84
CA ASP A 144 -20.97 1.94 4.84
C ASP A 144 -21.07 2.68 6.18
#